data_AF-A0A2E5F247-F1
#
_entry.id   AF-A0A2E5F247-F1
#
_cell.length_a   1.000
_cell.length_b   1.000
_cell.length_c   1.000
_cell.angle_alpha   90.00
_cell.angle_beta   90.00
_cell.angle_gamma   90.00
#
_symmetry.space_group_name_H-M   'P 1'
#
loop_
_entity.id
_entity.type
_entity.pdbx_description
1 polymer ?
#
loop_
_entity_poly.entity_id
_entity_poly.type
_entity_poly.pdbx_seq_one_letter_code
_entity_poly.pdbx_strand_id
1 'polypeptide(L)' 'MIVSQPPKNCPRCRGLMLIEDDWYGKFGTCIACGYVHDSERCDPKDIEEEERLLAGKQRRRQPSHGKLRL' A
#
# COMPACT_ATOMS: atom_id res chain seq x y z
N MET A 1 -5.97 9.96 -3.27
CA MET A 1 -4.58 9.50 -3.53
C MET A 1 -3.60 10.64 -3.26
N ILE A 2 -2.56 10.35 -2.48
CA ILE A 2 -1.50 11.31 -2.14
C ILE A 2 -0.31 11.02 -3.06
N VAL A 3 0.08 12.04 -3.84
CA VAL A 3 1.24 11.95 -4.75
C VAL A 3 2.43 12.67 -4.12
N SER A 4 3.57 11.99 -4.03
CA SER A 4 4.81 12.57 -3.49
C SER A 4 6.04 12.15 -4.29
N GLN A 5 6.94 13.09 -4.57
CA GLN A 5 8.16 12.76 -5.32
C GLN A 5 9.16 11.96 -4.45
N PRO A 6 9.80 10.92 -5.01
CA PRO A 6 10.81 10.17 -4.29
C PRO A 6 12.02 11.05 -3.95
N PRO A 7 12.56 10.98 -2.72
CA PRO A 7 13.68 11.80 -2.30
C PRO A 7 14.98 11.37 -3.00
N LYS A 8 15.87 12.32 -3.27
CA LYS A 8 17.19 12.05 -3.89
C LYS A 8 18.10 11.18 -3.00
N ASN A 9 17.96 11.31 -1.69
CA ASN A 9 18.73 10.57 -0.69
C ASN A 9 17.78 9.73 0.17
N CYS A 10 18.24 8.53 0.54
CA CYS A 10 17.46 7.63 1.37
C CYS A 10 17.22 8.24 2.76
N PRO A 11 15.97 8.33 3.25
CA PRO A 11 15.68 8.86 4.58
C PRO A 11 16.19 7.96 5.72
N ARG A 12 16.46 6.67 5.46
CA ARG A 12 16.98 5.73 6.47
C ARG A 12 18.50 5.78 6.60
N CYS A 13 19.22 5.59 5.48
CA CYS A 13 20.69 5.45 5.50
C CYS A 13 21.44 6.58 4.79
N ARG A 14 20.73 7.58 4.25
CA ARG A 14 21.29 8.68 3.42
C ARG A 14 21.97 8.24 2.12
N GLY A 15 21.90 6.95 1.79
CA GLY A 15 22.43 6.39 0.56
C GLY A 15 21.67 6.82 -0.69
N LEU A 16 22.19 6.41 -1.86
CA LEU A 16 21.61 6.72 -3.16
C LEU A 16 20.24 6.05 -3.32
N MET A 17 19.30 6.80 -3.89
CA MET A 17 18.00 6.33 -4.33
C MET A 17 18.02 6.19 -5.85
N LEU A 18 17.62 5.03 -6.36
CA LEU A 18 17.30 4.79 -7.75
C LEU A 18 15.82 5.15 -7.96
N ILE A 19 15.52 6.04 -8.91
CA ILE A 19 14.15 6.48 -9.20
C ILE A 19 13.73 5.87 -10.54
N GLU A 20 12.59 5.20 -10.55
CA GLU A 20 12.01 4.52 -11.70
C GLU A 20 10.60 5.04 -11.95
N ASP A 21 10.12 4.88 -13.18
CA ASP A 21 8.80 5.34 -13.65
C ASP A 21 8.18 4.21 -14.46
N ASP A 22 7.06 3.66 -14.00
CA ASP A 22 6.34 2.56 -14.64
C ASP A 22 4.89 2.93 -14.97
N TRP A 23 4.07 1.94 -15.35
CA TRP A 23 2.67 2.19 -15.72
C TRP A 23 1.78 2.59 -14.53
N TYR A 24 2.24 2.37 -13.31
CA TYR A 24 1.55 2.67 -12.05
C TYR A 24 2.18 3.87 -11.34
N GLY A 25 3.15 4.54 -11.96
CA GLY A 25 3.73 5.79 -11.50
C GLY A 25 5.20 5.66 -11.11
N LYS A 26 5.68 6.62 -10.31
CA LYS A 26 7.08 6.68 -9.92
C LYS A 26 7.34 5.94 -8.63
N PHE A 27 8.48 5.29 -8.53
CA PHE A 27 8.92 4.74 -7.25
C PHE A 27 10.43 4.91 -7.11
N GLY A 28 10.90 4.85 -5.87
CA GLY A 28 12.30 5.02 -5.52
C GLY A 28 12.79 3.88 -4.65
N THR A 29 13.93 3.28 -4.99
CA THR A 29 14.55 2.21 -4.19
C THR A 29 15.95 2.59 -3.74
N CYS A 30 16.28 2.36 -2.47
CA CYS A 30 17.63 2.58 -1.96
C CYS A 30 18.50 1.36 -2.23
N ILE A 31 19.58 1.55 -2.97
CA ILE A 31 20.53 0.48 -3.31
C ILE A 31 21.24 -0.07 -2.06
N ALA A 32 21.46 0.77 -1.05
CA ALA A 32 22.23 0.40 0.13
C ALA A 32 21.42 -0.35 1.21
N CYS A 33 20.16 0.03 1.45
CA CYS A 33 19.37 -0.52 2.56
C CYS A 33 18.00 -1.09 2.17
N GLY A 34 17.65 -1.07 0.88
CA GLY A 34 16.38 -1.60 0.37
C GLY A 34 15.15 -0.79 0.77
N TYR A 35 15.30 0.43 1.28
CA TYR A 35 14.15 1.32 1.49
C TYR A 35 13.42 1.60 0.18
N VAL A 36 12.09 1.47 0.18
CA VAL A 36 11.24 1.77 -0.97
C VAL A 36 10.36 2.98 -0.65
N HIS A 37 10.33 3.93 -1.57
CA HIS A 37 9.42 5.06 -1.59
C HIS A 37 8.46 4.93 -2.76
N ASP A 38 7.18 4.82 -2.47
CA ASP A 38 6.13 4.78 -3.50
C ASP A 38 5.58 6.20 -3.69
N SER A 39 5.53 6.69 -4.94
CA SER A 39 5.05 8.05 -5.21
C SER A 39 3.54 8.17 -5.12
N GLU A 40 2.82 7.09 -5.38
CA GLU A 40 1.36 7.04 -5.31
C GLU A 40 0.95 6.22 -4.09
N ARG A 41 0.39 6.90 -3.08
CA ARG A 41 -0.19 6.23 -1.92
C ARG A 41 -1.69 6.48 -1.87
N CYS A 42 -2.44 5.45 -1.50
CA CYS A 42 -3.85 5.62 -1.18
C CYS A 42 -3.98 6.62 -0.02
N ASP A 43 -4.87 7.60 -0.13
CA ASP A 43 -5.12 8.51 0.99
C ASP A 43 -5.84 7.71 2.08
N PRO A 44 -5.40 7.77 3.35
CA PRO A 44 -6.11 7.10 4.43
C PRO A 44 -7.62 7.41 4.46
N LYS A 45 -8.03 8.62 4.05
CA LYS A 45 -9.44 9.00 3.97
C LYS A 45 -10.21 8.22 2.89
N ASP A 46 -9.56 7.95 1.76
CA ASP A 46 -10.16 7.17 0.67
C ASP A 46 -10.46 5.74 1.16
N ILE A 47 -9.54 5.16 1.95
CA ILE A 47 -9.70 3.83 2.57
C ILE A 47 -10.84 3.84 3.60
N GLU A 48 -10.86 4.82 4.50
CA GLU A 48 -11.91 4.95 5.53
C GLU A 48 -13.31 5.12 4.91
N GLU A 49 -13.41 5.89 3.83
CA GLU A 49 -14.66 6.08 3.10
C GLU A 49 -15.10 4.79 2.40
N GLU A 50 -14.19 4.06 1.76
CA GLU A 50 -14.47 2.76 1.17
C GLU A 50 -14.95 1.75 2.22
N GLU A 51 -14.27 1.67 3.38
CA GLU A 51 -14.67 0.83 4.49
C GLU A 51 -16.06 1.20 5.02
N ARG A 52 -16.39 2.50 5.12
CA ARG A 52 -17.73 2.97 5.50
C ARG A 52 -18.79 2.55 4.49
N LEU A 53 -18.50 2.64 3.18
CA LEU A 53 -19.41 2.21 2.11
C LEU A 53 -19.59 0.68 2.06
N LEU A 54 -18.60 -0.07 2.55
CA LEU A 54 -18.61 -1.53 2.67
C LEU A 54 -19.20 -2.01 4.01
N ALA A 55 -19.27 -1.15 5.02
CA ALA A 55 -19.85 -1.47 6.32
C ALA A 55 -21.29 -1.96 6.15
N GLY A 56 -21.55 -3.19 6.59
CA GLY A 56 -22.85 -3.87 6.43
C GLY A 56 -22.91 -4.90 5.29
N LYS A 57 -21.95 -4.89 4.35
CA LYS A 57 -21.78 -5.98 3.37
C LYS A 57 -20.91 -7.08 3.96
N GLN A 58 -21.37 -7.73 5.04
CA GLN A 58 -20.72 -8.93 5.52
C GLN A 58 -20.82 -10.01 4.43
N ARG A 59 -19.74 -10.20 3.67
CA ARG A 59 -19.64 -11.32 2.72
C ARG A 59 -19.86 -12.59 3.55
N ARG A 60 -20.95 -13.32 3.26
CA ARG A 60 -21.22 -14.62 3.90
C ARG A 60 -19.99 -15.48 3.70
N ARG A 61 -19.19 -15.65 4.76
CA ARG A 61 -18.10 -16.61 4.75
C ARG A 61 -18.76 -17.97 4.58
N GLN A 62 -18.38 -18.70 3.53
CA GLN A 62 -18.77 -20.11 3.49
C GLN A 62 -18.21 -20.77 4.74
N PRO A 63 -19.01 -21.57 5.46
CA PRO A 63 -18.50 -22.34 6.58
C PRO A 63 -17.30 -23.16 6.09
N SER A 64 -16.14 -23.01 6.74
CA SER A 64 -15.01 -23.89 6.47
C SER A 64 -15.36 -25.28 7.01
N HIS A 65 -15.87 -26.13 6.13
CA HIS A 65 -16.06 -27.57 6.31
C HIS A 65 -16.62 -28.02 7.68
N GLY A 66 -17.94 -28.23 7.73
CA GLY A 66 -18.50 -29.48 8.27
C GLY A 66 -18.39 -29.80 9.77
N LYS A 67 -18.31 -28.81 10.68
CA LYS A 67 -18.46 -29.07 12.13
C LYS A 67 -19.68 -28.38 12.70
N LEU A 68 -20.87 -28.82 12.28
CA LEU A 68 -22.07 -28.72 13.11
C LEU A 68 -22.35 -30.14 13.61
N ARG A 69 -21.81 -30.49 14.78
CA ARG A 69 -22.34 -31.60 15.57
C ARG A 69 -23.29 -30.98 16.57
N LEU A 70 -24.56 -31.36 16.47
CA LEU A 70 -25.66 -30.95 17.36
C LEU A 70 -25.28 -31.09 18.84
#